data_AF-A0A6P8HCB3-F1
#
_entry.id   AF-A0A6P8HCB3-F1
#
_cell.length_a   1.000
_cell.length_b   1.000
_cell.length_c   1.000
_cell.angle_alpha   90.00
_cell.angle_beta   90.00
_cell.angle_gamma   90.00
#
_symmetry.space_group_name_H-M   'P 1'
#
loop_
_entity.id
_entity.type
_entity.pdbx_description
1 polymer ?
#
loop_
_entity_poly.entity_id
_entity_poly.type
_entity_poly.pdbx_seq_one_letter_code
_entity_poly.pdbx_strand_id
1 'polypeptide(L)'
;MNQVISLCTVLVICQSWTGRAAIVPGIMDLLNIDVTTLPTVVNTWPPTKPGQVNSPPCTKTKYGCCRDWHTPSPGPNEEGCAKKLCYDDFPGDCLIKKMTKTLDCTPGGYDFKHCTYRCGVCKLPASPISRCQRLNPASGCCWDGTIPLDRYGSGCQPCEDLFPHTCQQFVHVSGGCDSGSLGIRNFMMTKCPKTCGLCVYGL
;
A
#
# COMPACT_ATOMS: atom_id res chain seq x y z
N MET A 1 -26.15 -14.78 -65.11
CA MET A 1 -26.33 -16.23 -65.24
C MET A 1 -25.41 -16.92 -64.26
N ASN A 2 -25.93 -17.95 -63.59
CA ASN A 2 -25.28 -18.96 -62.74
C ASN A 2 -25.20 -18.69 -61.23
N GLN A 3 -26.29 -19.14 -60.60
CA GLN A 3 -26.47 -19.69 -59.25
C GLN A 3 -25.80 -21.08 -59.11
N VAL A 4 -25.21 -21.40 -57.94
CA VAL A 4 -25.15 -22.71 -57.21
C VAL A 4 -24.56 -22.35 -55.81
N ILE A 5 -25.24 -22.29 -54.65
CA ILE A 5 -25.97 -23.23 -53.77
C ILE A 5 -25.16 -24.40 -53.16
N SER A 6 -25.13 -24.43 -51.80
CA SER A 6 -25.01 -25.61 -50.89
C SER A 6 -23.68 -26.38 -50.76
N LEU A 7 -23.26 -26.94 -49.62
CA LEU A 7 -23.83 -27.12 -48.28
C LEU A 7 -22.72 -27.58 -47.29
N CYS A 8 -22.86 -27.16 -46.03
CA CYS A 8 -22.55 -27.87 -44.76
C CYS A 8 -21.28 -28.71 -44.60
N THR A 9 -20.46 -28.32 -43.60
CA THR A 9 -20.04 -29.27 -42.54
C THR A 9 -19.76 -28.55 -41.22
N VAL A 10 -20.71 -28.69 -40.29
CA VAL A 10 -20.56 -28.97 -38.85
C VAL A 10 -19.73 -27.98 -37.99
N LEU A 11 -20.36 -27.08 -37.21
CA LEU A 11 -20.90 -27.23 -35.83
C LEU A 11 -19.89 -26.92 -34.71
N VAL A 12 -20.41 -26.20 -33.70
CA VAL A 12 -19.98 -26.06 -32.30
C VAL A 12 -19.26 -24.75 -31.92
N ILE A 13 -20.08 -23.84 -31.38
CA ILE A 13 -19.70 -22.89 -30.34
C ILE A 13 -19.22 -23.69 -29.13
N CYS A 14 -18.03 -23.38 -28.60
CA CYS A 14 -17.74 -23.60 -27.19
C CYS A 14 -16.92 -22.41 -26.69
N GLN A 15 -17.56 -21.50 -25.95
CA GLN A 15 -16.83 -20.76 -24.92
C GLN A 15 -16.32 -21.81 -23.93
N SER A 16 -15.00 -22.00 -23.88
CA SER A 16 -14.37 -22.65 -22.75
C SER A 16 -13.13 -21.86 -22.34
N TRP A 17 -13.05 -21.67 -21.04
CA TRP A 17 -12.07 -20.89 -20.30
C TRP A 17 -10.64 -21.39 -20.52
N THR A 18 -9.95 -20.91 -21.54
CA THR A 18 -8.48 -20.82 -21.54
C THR A 18 -8.07 -19.63 -22.42
N GLY A 19 -7.77 -18.50 -21.79
CA GLY A 19 -7.31 -17.29 -22.46
C GLY A 19 -5.90 -17.42 -23.04
N ARG A 20 -5.72 -18.28 -24.04
CA ARG A 20 -4.53 -18.24 -24.90
C ARG A 20 -4.92 -17.67 -26.25
N ALA A 21 -4.73 -16.36 -26.39
CA ALA A 21 -4.56 -15.75 -27.69
C ALA A 21 -3.26 -16.34 -28.31
N ALA A 22 -3.40 -17.07 -29.41
CA ALA A 22 -2.26 -17.49 -30.21
C ALA A 22 -1.81 -16.28 -31.06
N ILE A 23 -0.61 -15.78 -30.80
CA ILE A 23 0.02 -14.74 -31.62
C ILE A 23 0.64 -15.45 -32.84
N VAL A 24 0.14 -15.11 -34.02
CA VAL A 24 0.74 -15.50 -35.30
C VAL A 24 2.02 -14.67 -35.48
N PRO A 25 3.21 -15.28 -35.66
CA PRO A 25 4.44 -14.51 -35.85
C PRO A 25 4.50 -13.98 -37.29
N GLY A 26 4.60 -12.67 -37.49
CA GLY A 26 4.82 -12.13 -38.84
C GLY A 26 4.69 -10.63 -39.13
N ILE A 27 4.64 -9.69 -38.16
CA ILE A 27 4.52 -8.24 -38.49
C ILE A 27 5.48 -7.30 -37.72
N MET A 28 6.43 -7.80 -36.92
CA MET A 28 7.31 -6.93 -36.11
C MET A 28 8.57 -6.41 -36.85
N ASP A 29 8.45 -5.92 -38.08
CA ASP A 29 9.61 -5.38 -38.84
C ASP A 29 9.47 -3.90 -39.28
N LEU A 30 8.47 -3.15 -38.82
CA LEU A 30 8.22 -1.79 -39.35
C LEU A 30 8.28 -0.62 -38.36
N LEU A 31 8.71 -0.79 -37.11
CA LEU A 31 8.75 0.35 -36.18
C LEU A 31 10.05 0.60 -35.41
N ASN A 32 11.11 -0.19 -35.54
CA ASN A 32 12.44 0.09 -34.94
C ASN A 32 12.37 0.61 -33.48
N ILE A 33 11.46 0.06 -32.67
CA ILE A 33 11.35 0.41 -31.25
C ILE A 33 12.31 -0.51 -30.50
N ASP A 34 13.47 0.02 -30.14
CA ASP A 34 14.41 -0.66 -29.26
C ASP A 34 13.91 -0.56 -27.81
N VAL A 35 13.22 -1.62 -27.38
CA VAL A 35 12.68 -1.78 -26.03
C VAL A 35 13.80 -1.80 -24.97
N THR A 36 15.08 -1.92 -25.35
CA THR A 36 16.22 -1.91 -24.42
C THR A 36 16.56 -0.52 -23.87
N THR A 37 15.97 0.55 -24.42
CA THR A 37 16.23 1.94 -23.99
C THR A 37 15.19 2.50 -23.00
N LEU A 38 14.18 1.71 -22.62
CA LEU A 38 13.23 2.13 -21.59
C LEU A 38 13.86 1.96 -20.20
N PRO A 39 13.87 3.00 -19.33
CA PRO A 39 14.27 2.84 -17.95
C PRO A 39 13.32 1.87 -17.27
N THR A 40 13.88 0.74 -16.85
CA THR A 40 13.24 -0.33 -16.12
C THR A 40 12.79 0.16 -14.75
N VAL A 41 11.56 0.68 -14.64
CA VAL A 41 10.84 0.63 -13.35
C VAL A 41 10.27 -0.78 -13.21
N VAL A 42 11.19 -1.75 -13.09
CA VAL A 42 10.85 -3.09 -12.65
C VAL A 42 10.59 -2.97 -11.16
N ASN A 43 9.31 -2.98 -10.79
CA ASN A 43 8.94 -3.46 -9.46
C ASN A 43 9.59 -4.85 -9.33
N THR A 44 10.66 -4.96 -8.56
CA THR A 44 11.45 -6.18 -8.39
C THR A 44 10.72 -7.17 -7.50
N TRP A 45 9.54 -7.60 -7.93
CA TRP A 45 8.95 -8.85 -7.48
C TRP A 45 9.07 -9.83 -8.65
N PRO A 46 10.08 -10.73 -8.65
CA PRO A 46 10.23 -11.71 -9.70
C PRO A 46 8.97 -12.58 -9.76
N PRO A 47 8.50 -12.98 -10.96
CA PRO A 47 7.37 -13.88 -11.10
C PRO A 47 7.70 -15.19 -10.38
N THR A 48 6.96 -15.51 -9.33
CA THR A 48 7.06 -16.79 -8.63
C THR A 48 6.76 -17.91 -9.61
N LYS A 49 7.68 -18.87 -9.72
CA LYS A 49 7.39 -20.13 -10.43
C LYS A 49 6.20 -20.83 -9.75
N PRO A 50 5.37 -21.60 -10.48
CA PRO A 50 4.31 -22.40 -9.87
C PRO A 50 4.91 -23.31 -8.77
N GLY A 51 4.49 -23.10 -7.52
CA GLY A 51 5.01 -23.83 -6.34
C GLY A 51 6.06 -23.09 -5.50
N GLN A 52 6.49 -21.89 -5.88
CA GLN A 52 7.45 -21.10 -5.10
C GLN A 52 6.73 -20.02 -4.29
N VAL A 53 6.53 -20.23 -2.99
CA VAL A 53 6.02 -19.19 -2.09
C VAL A 53 7.15 -18.18 -1.87
N ASN A 54 6.99 -16.96 -2.39
CA ASN A 54 7.86 -15.82 -2.03
C ASN A 54 7.61 -15.46 -0.57
N SER A 55 8.22 -16.22 0.33
CA SER A 55 8.18 -15.93 1.77
C SER A 55 9.10 -14.74 2.05
N PRO A 56 8.61 -13.68 2.73
CA PRO A 56 9.42 -12.50 3.01
C PRO A 56 10.64 -12.86 3.85
N PRO A 57 11.81 -12.20 3.67
CA PRO A 57 13.04 -12.58 4.36
C PRO A 57 12.93 -12.69 5.89
N CYS A 58 12.02 -11.93 6.51
CA CYS A 58 11.78 -11.96 7.94
C CYS A 58 11.29 -13.32 8.46
N THR A 59 10.63 -14.15 7.64
CA THR A 59 10.13 -15.47 8.06
C THR A 59 11.26 -16.45 8.37
N LYS A 60 12.45 -16.21 7.83
CA LYS A 60 13.66 -17.01 8.07
C LYS A 60 14.42 -16.57 9.32
N THR A 61 14.02 -15.47 9.95
CA THR A 61 14.69 -14.96 11.16
C THR A 61 14.23 -15.73 12.39
N LYS A 62 15.03 -15.71 13.46
CA LYS A 62 14.81 -16.49 14.70
C LYS A 62 13.40 -16.37 15.27
N TYR A 63 12.80 -15.19 15.17
CA TYR A 63 11.50 -14.88 15.76
C TYR A 63 10.41 -14.58 14.71
N GLY A 64 10.69 -14.79 13.43
CA GLY A 64 9.76 -14.51 12.34
C GLY A 64 9.55 -13.00 12.07
N CYS A 65 8.37 -12.67 11.53
CA CYS A 65 8.00 -11.31 11.17
C CYS A 65 7.11 -10.66 12.25
N CYS A 66 7.17 -9.34 12.36
CA CYS A 66 6.11 -8.58 13.00
C CYS A 66 4.80 -8.69 12.19
N ARG A 67 3.69 -8.18 12.74
CA ARG A 67 2.35 -8.14 12.10
C ARG A 67 2.27 -7.44 10.73
N ASP A 68 3.31 -6.71 10.33
CA ASP A 68 3.41 -6.13 8.98
C ASP A 68 3.90 -7.14 7.94
N TRP A 69 4.30 -8.36 8.35
CA TRP A 69 4.83 -9.44 7.51
C TRP A 69 6.10 -9.10 6.72
N HIS A 70 6.76 -7.99 7.03
CA HIS A 70 7.97 -7.54 6.34
C HIS A 70 9.12 -7.30 7.31
N THR A 71 8.81 -6.78 8.50
CA THR A 71 9.81 -6.41 9.48
C THR A 71 10.21 -7.60 10.34
N PRO A 72 11.52 -7.95 10.45
CA PRO A 72 11.98 -8.98 11.37
C PRO A 72 11.61 -8.66 12.82
N SER A 73 11.01 -9.63 13.51
CA SER A 73 10.65 -9.52 14.91
C SER A 73 11.92 -9.51 15.78
N PRO A 74 12.10 -8.51 16.66
CA PRO A 74 13.26 -8.46 17.55
C PRO A 74 13.29 -9.60 18.58
N GLY A 75 12.12 -10.05 19.03
CA GLY A 75 11.97 -11.06 20.07
C GLY A 75 10.79 -12.01 19.82
N PRO A 76 10.62 -13.04 20.68
CA PRO A 76 9.51 -13.98 20.58
C PRO A 76 8.17 -13.27 20.78
N ASN A 77 7.09 -13.83 20.24
CA ASN A 77 5.73 -13.30 20.41
C ASN A 77 5.60 -11.79 20.08
N GLU A 78 6.25 -11.35 19.00
CA GLU A 78 6.27 -9.94 18.54
C GLU A 78 6.92 -8.94 19.53
N GLU A 79 7.71 -9.41 20.49
CA GLU A 79 8.37 -8.53 21.45
C GLU A 79 9.23 -7.47 20.73
N GLY A 80 8.97 -6.19 21.04
CA GLY A 80 9.66 -5.04 20.46
C GLY A 80 9.10 -4.58 19.10
N CYS A 81 8.16 -5.29 18.50
CA CYS A 81 7.53 -4.88 17.23
C CYS A 81 6.76 -3.56 17.38
N ALA A 82 6.03 -3.35 18.49
CA ALA A 82 5.30 -2.11 18.77
C ALA A 82 6.20 -0.86 18.71
N LYS A 83 7.39 -0.96 19.30
CA LYS A 83 8.40 0.11 19.25
C LYS A 83 8.97 0.32 17.85
N LYS A 84 9.21 -0.77 17.11
CA LYS A 84 9.84 -0.73 15.78
C LYS A 84 8.90 -0.21 14.69
N LEU A 85 7.64 -0.63 14.73
CA LEU A 85 6.60 -0.23 13.77
C LEU A 85 5.73 0.94 14.26
N CYS A 86 6.00 1.41 15.47
CA CYS A 86 5.37 2.55 16.10
C CYS A 86 3.83 2.44 16.19
N TYR A 87 3.36 1.44 16.94
CA TYR A 87 1.95 1.23 17.26
C TYR A 87 1.77 0.96 18.76
N ASP A 88 0.52 1.01 19.22
CA ASP A 88 0.14 0.61 20.57
C ASP A 88 -0.29 -0.85 20.58
N ASP A 89 0.12 -1.63 21.58
CA ASP A 89 -0.32 -3.04 21.72
C ASP A 89 -1.83 -3.12 21.93
N PHE A 90 -2.40 -2.13 22.62
CA PHE A 90 -3.83 -1.99 22.90
C PHE A 90 -4.35 -0.60 22.46
N PRO A 91 -4.54 -0.35 21.14
CA PRO A 91 -4.84 0.99 20.62
C PRO A 91 -6.11 1.63 21.20
N GLY A 92 -7.14 0.82 21.47
CA GLY A 92 -8.39 1.29 22.08
C GLY A 92 -8.19 1.79 23.50
N ASP A 93 -7.54 0.98 24.35
CA ASP A 93 -7.27 1.32 25.74
C ASP A 93 -6.34 2.52 25.86
N CYS A 94 -5.25 2.54 25.08
CA CYS A 94 -4.31 3.65 25.04
C CYS A 94 -4.98 4.95 24.56
N LEU A 95 -5.90 4.87 23.59
CA LEU A 95 -6.69 6.00 23.16
C LEU A 95 -7.60 6.52 24.28
N ILE A 96 -8.38 5.64 24.90
CA ILE A 96 -9.31 5.99 25.98
C ILE A 96 -8.54 6.66 27.11
N LYS A 97 -7.45 6.05 27.57
CA LYS A 97 -6.57 6.64 28.60
C LYS A 97 -6.03 8.01 28.22
N LYS A 98 -5.64 8.23 26.95
CA LYS A 98 -5.22 9.58 26.51
C LYS A 98 -6.39 10.57 26.58
N MET A 99 -7.58 10.18 26.13
CA MET A 99 -8.77 11.03 26.12
C MET A 99 -9.24 11.37 27.55
N THR A 100 -9.19 10.41 28.46
CA THR A 100 -9.53 10.59 29.89
C THR A 100 -8.39 11.17 30.71
N LYS A 101 -7.23 11.46 30.09
CA LYS A 101 -6.01 11.97 30.76
C LYS A 101 -5.49 11.05 31.88
N THR A 102 -5.71 9.74 31.75
CA THR A 102 -5.21 8.71 32.68
C THR A 102 -4.03 7.92 32.12
N LEU A 103 -3.54 8.26 30.93
CA LEU A 103 -2.38 7.62 30.30
C LEU A 103 -1.07 7.99 31.01
N ASP A 104 -0.38 7.01 31.58
CA ASP A 104 0.89 7.22 32.30
C ASP A 104 2.12 6.87 31.43
N CYS A 105 2.72 7.88 30.82
CA CYS A 105 3.90 7.71 29.99
C CYS A 105 5.23 7.79 30.76
N THR A 106 5.23 7.51 32.08
CA THR A 106 6.46 7.48 32.88
C THR A 106 7.39 6.36 32.39
N PRO A 107 8.70 6.64 32.14
CA PRO A 107 9.65 5.64 31.66
C PRO A 107 9.68 4.37 32.52
N GLY A 108 9.51 3.21 31.89
CA GLY A 108 9.47 1.92 32.57
C GLY A 108 8.10 1.50 33.10
N GLY A 109 7.10 2.37 33.03
CA GLY A 109 5.71 2.03 33.35
C GLY A 109 5.04 1.12 32.33
N TYR A 110 3.87 0.58 32.69
CA TYR A 110 3.07 -0.29 31.82
C TYR A 110 2.64 0.42 30.53
N ASP A 111 2.04 1.61 30.66
CA ASP A 111 1.56 2.40 29.53
C ASP A 111 2.72 2.90 28.66
N PHE A 112 3.86 3.24 29.26
CA PHE A 112 5.08 3.56 28.49
C PHE A 112 5.53 2.41 27.57
N LYS A 113 5.41 1.16 28.01
CA LYS A 113 5.77 -0.03 27.22
C LYS A 113 4.73 -0.37 26.17
N HIS A 114 3.44 -0.36 26.52
CA HIS A 114 2.36 -0.87 25.69
C HIS A 114 1.65 0.20 24.83
N CYS A 115 1.69 1.46 25.24
CA CYS A 115 1.15 2.61 24.51
C CYS A 115 2.27 3.40 23.82
N THR A 116 3.18 2.68 23.15
CA THR A 116 4.41 3.23 22.55
C THR A 116 4.11 4.38 21.57
N TYR A 117 3.07 4.26 20.74
CA TYR A 117 2.65 5.30 19.82
C TYR A 117 2.04 6.49 20.56
N ARG A 118 1.09 6.21 21.45
CA ARG A 118 0.32 7.25 22.14
C ARG A 118 1.16 8.09 23.09
N CYS A 119 2.17 7.47 23.71
CA CYS A 119 3.17 8.12 24.54
C CYS A 119 4.29 8.81 23.75
N GLY A 120 4.33 8.65 22.42
CA GLY A 120 5.36 9.26 21.57
C GLY A 120 6.77 8.68 21.78
N VAL A 121 6.86 7.44 22.28
CA VAL A 121 8.14 6.76 22.56
C VAL A 121 8.83 6.30 21.27
N CYS A 122 8.05 6.06 20.22
CA CYS A 122 8.53 5.68 18.90
C CYS A 122 8.44 6.85 17.92
N LYS A 123 9.23 6.74 16.84
CA LYS A 123 9.13 7.64 15.69
C LYS A 123 8.40 6.90 14.58
N LEU A 124 7.35 7.51 14.04
CA LEU A 124 6.72 7.03 12.82
C LEU A 124 7.76 7.00 11.68
N PRO A 125 7.69 6.00 10.78
CA PRO A 125 8.43 6.10 9.54
C PRO A 125 8.02 7.39 8.81
N ALA A 126 8.98 8.04 8.15
CA ALA A 126 8.68 9.25 7.40
C ALA A 126 7.55 8.96 6.40
N SER A 127 6.50 9.79 6.44
CA SER A 127 5.37 9.67 5.51
C SER A 127 5.87 9.76 4.07
N PRO A 128 5.17 9.15 3.10
CA PRO A 128 5.52 9.26 1.68
C PRO A 128 5.72 10.71 1.24
N ILE A 129 4.80 11.61 1.63
CA ILE A 129 4.90 13.04 1.29
C ILE A 129 6.13 13.70 1.92
N SER A 130 6.46 13.41 3.18
CA SER A 130 7.67 13.95 3.82
C SER A 130 8.95 13.44 3.17
N ARG A 131 8.93 12.24 2.57
CA ARG A 131 10.06 11.74 1.78
C ARG A 131 10.21 12.54 0.50
N CYS A 132 9.12 12.79 -0.22
CA CYS A 132 9.14 13.63 -1.42
C CYS A 132 9.57 15.07 -1.12
N GLN A 133 9.01 15.69 -0.08
CA GLN A 133 9.33 17.07 0.32
C GLN A 133 10.82 17.27 0.61
N ARG A 134 11.49 16.27 1.19
CA ARG A 134 12.95 16.32 1.41
C ARG A 134 13.78 16.27 0.12
N LEU A 135 13.25 15.68 -0.95
CA LEU A 135 13.90 15.71 -2.26
C LEU A 135 13.76 17.09 -2.91
N ASN A 136 12.79 17.90 -2.48
CA ASN A 136 12.47 19.22 -2.99
C ASN A 136 12.48 19.29 -4.55
N PRO A 137 11.70 18.43 -5.22
CA PRO A 137 11.63 18.43 -6.69
C PRO A 137 11.02 19.73 -7.22
N ALA A 138 11.48 20.19 -8.38
CA ALA A 138 10.99 21.42 -9.01
C ALA A 138 9.49 21.38 -9.35
N SER A 139 8.94 20.18 -9.57
CA SER A 139 7.52 19.97 -9.86
C SER A 139 6.63 19.88 -8.61
N GLY A 140 7.21 19.91 -7.40
CA GLY A 140 6.47 19.73 -6.15
C GLY A 140 6.19 18.26 -5.83
N CYS A 141 5.26 18.00 -4.90
CA CYS A 141 4.95 16.66 -4.43
C CYS A 141 3.45 16.42 -4.43
N CYS A 142 3.04 15.24 -4.92
CA CYS A 142 1.69 14.75 -4.75
C CYS A 142 1.43 14.37 -3.28
N TRP A 143 0.15 14.31 -2.88
CA TRP A 143 -0.23 13.98 -1.50
C TRP A 143 0.17 12.56 -1.08
N ASP A 144 0.28 11.64 -2.04
CA ASP A 144 0.74 10.27 -1.87
C ASP A 144 2.28 10.15 -1.82
N GLY A 145 3.00 11.26 -1.94
CA GLY A 145 4.46 11.33 -1.94
C GLY A 145 5.11 10.98 -3.28
N THR A 146 4.36 10.87 -4.36
CA THR A 146 4.94 10.78 -5.71
C THR A 146 5.36 12.16 -6.23
N ILE A 147 6.29 12.17 -7.19
CA ILE A 147 6.72 13.39 -7.88
C ILE A 147 5.85 13.51 -9.14
N PRO A 148 5.13 14.63 -9.35
CA PRO A 148 4.33 14.83 -10.54
C PRO A 148 5.21 15.00 -11.78
N LEU A 149 4.62 14.69 -12.94
CA LEU A 149 5.27 14.78 -14.25
C LEU A 149 5.60 16.23 -14.63
N ASP A 150 4.82 17.18 -14.12
CA ASP A 150 5.00 18.61 -14.34
C ASP A 150 4.68 19.42 -13.09
N ARG A 151 4.95 20.73 -13.15
CA ARG A 151 4.66 21.70 -12.09
C ARG A 151 3.17 21.97 -11.85
N TYR A 152 2.28 21.40 -12.66
CA TYR A 152 0.83 21.54 -12.52
C TYR A 152 0.20 20.34 -11.78
N GLY A 153 1.02 19.37 -11.35
CA GLY A 153 0.54 18.20 -10.63
C GLY A 153 0.06 17.07 -11.55
N SER A 154 0.38 17.10 -12.85
CA SER A 154 0.00 16.02 -13.77
C SER A 154 0.59 14.69 -13.30
N GLY A 155 -0.24 13.64 -13.30
CA GLY A 155 0.13 12.30 -12.82
C GLY A 155 -0.08 12.07 -11.32
N CYS A 156 -0.46 13.09 -10.55
CA CYS A 156 -0.89 12.87 -9.16
C CYS A 156 -2.20 12.08 -9.09
N GLN A 157 -2.34 11.26 -8.03
CA GLN A 157 -3.62 10.63 -7.71
C GLN A 157 -4.68 11.67 -7.36
N PRO A 158 -5.96 11.45 -7.74
CA PRO A 158 -7.05 12.33 -7.36
C PRO A 158 -7.17 12.43 -5.84
N CYS A 159 -7.55 13.62 -5.37
CA CYS A 159 -7.77 13.87 -3.95
C CYS A 159 -9.16 13.37 -3.52
N GLU A 160 -9.31 12.06 -3.39
CA GLU A 160 -10.58 11.45 -3.00
C GLU A 160 -10.39 10.22 -2.12
N ASP A 161 -11.39 9.95 -1.29
CA ASP A 161 -11.41 8.73 -0.49
C ASP A 161 -11.79 7.55 -1.37
N LEU A 162 -10.94 6.53 -1.43
CA LEU A 162 -11.19 5.33 -2.24
C LEU A 162 -12.36 4.52 -1.69
N PHE A 163 -12.58 4.57 -0.37
CA PHE A 163 -13.67 3.87 0.31
C PHE A 163 -14.44 4.81 1.23
N PRO A 164 -15.22 5.78 0.71
CA PRO A 164 -15.81 6.86 1.49
C PRO A 164 -16.59 6.40 2.73
N HIS A 165 -17.42 5.36 2.59
CA HIS A 165 -18.17 4.78 3.71
C HIS A 165 -17.25 4.21 4.80
N THR A 166 -16.26 3.41 4.41
CA THR A 166 -15.27 2.85 5.34
C THR A 166 -14.46 3.97 6.00
N CYS A 167 -14.03 4.96 5.24
CA CYS A 167 -13.29 6.11 5.77
C CYS A 167 -14.09 6.86 6.84
N GLN A 168 -15.38 7.12 6.61
CA GLN A 168 -16.27 7.76 7.58
C GLN A 168 -16.50 6.91 8.84
N GLN A 169 -16.54 5.57 8.72
CA GLN A 169 -16.67 4.70 9.88
C GLN A 169 -15.38 4.68 10.72
N PHE A 170 -14.24 4.51 10.07
CA PHE A 170 -12.97 4.30 10.75
C PHE A 170 -12.34 5.58 11.30
N VAL A 171 -12.77 6.78 10.86
CA VAL A 171 -12.27 8.06 11.41
C VAL A 171 -12.49 8.18 12.93
N HIS A 172 -13.54 7.54 13.45
CA HIS A 172 -13.87 7.56 14.89
C HIS A 172 -13.39 6.30 15.64
N VAL A 173 -12.92 5.26 14.94
CA VAL A 173 -12.51 4.00 15.56
C VAL A 173 -11.03 4.05 15.92
N SER A 174 -10.75 3.92 17.22
CA SER A 174 -9.39 3.85 17.75
C SER A 174 -8.48 4.99 17.25
N GLY A 175 -9.04 6.17 16.97
CA GLY A 175 -8.32 7.38 16.55
C GLY A 175 -8.17 7.59 15.04
N GLY A 176 -8.68 6.67 14.21
CA GLY A 176 -8.71 6.83 12.74
C GLY A 176 -7.36 7.18 12.12
N CYS A 177 -7.24 8.39 11.58
CA CYS A 177 -6.01 8.90 10.95
C CYS A 177 -4.83 9.05 11.94
N ASP A 178 -5.12 9.24 13.23
CA ASP A 178 -4.15 9.28 14.35
C ASP A 178 -4.25 8.01 15.22
N SER A 179 -4.63 6.88 14.61
CA SER A 179 -4.81 5.64 15.36
C SER A 179 -3.49 5.08 15.87
N GLY A 180 -3.52 4.57 17.11
CA GLY A 180 -2.46 3.73 17.66
C GLY A 180 -2.31 2.38 16.95
N SER A 181 -3.31 1.97 16.17
CA SER A 181 -3.25 0.74 15.37
C SER A 181 -2.56 0.98 14.03
N LEU A 182 -1.48 0.24 13.77
CA LEU A 182 -0.77 0.29 12.49
C LEU A 182 -1.70 0.05 11.29
N GLY A 183 -2.60 -0.94 11.39
CA GLY A 183 -3.51 -1.30 10.30
C GLY A 183 -4.54 -0.22 9.99
N ILE A 184 -5.22 0.30 11.02
CA ILE A 184 -6.22 1.37 10.86
C ILE A 184 -5.53 2.62 10.33
N ARG A 185 -4.44 3.05 10.96
CA ARG A 185 -3.70 4.24 10.53
C ARG A 185 -3.21 4.11 9.10
N ASN A 186 -2.63 2.97 8.71
CA ASN A 186 -2.19 2.75 7.33
C ASN A 186 -3.35 2.78 6.33
N PHE A 187 -4.48 2.14 6.65
CA PHE A 187 -5.66 2.19 5.80
C PHE A 187 -6.16 3.62 5.63
N MET A 188 -6.35 4.35 6.73
CA MET A 188 -6.84 5.72 6.74
C MET A 188 -5.89 6.65 5.96
N MET A 189 -4.60 6.57 6.21
CA MET A 189 -3.61 7.45 5.57
C MET A 189 -3.33 7.13 4.10
N THR A 190 -3.69 5.95 3.60
CA THR A 190 -3.44 5.55 2.20
C THR A 190 -4.68 5.49 1.33
N LYS A 191 -5.85 5.21 1.92
CA LYS A 191 -7.12 5.02 1.21
C LYS A 191 -8.13 6.13 1.48
N CYS A 192 -7.90 6.94 2.51
CA CYS A 192 -8.81 8.00 2.94
C CYS A 192 -8.12 9.38 2.99
N PRO A 193 -7.43 9.83 1.92
CA PRO A 193 -6.65 11.06 1.96
C PRO A 193 -7.50 12.31 2.17
N LYS A 194 -8.75 12.32 1.70
CA LYS A 194 -9.65 13.46 1.89
C LYS A 194 -10.21 13.48 3.30
N THR A 195 -10.68 12.33 3.81
CA THR A 195 -11.16 12.20 5.20
C THR A 195 -10.05 12.53 6.21
N CYS A 196 -8.81 12.13 5.94
CA CYS A 196 -7.66 12.44 6.80
C CYS A 196 -7.02 13.82 6.56
N GLY A 197 -7.55 14.63 5.63
CA GLY A 197 -7.01 15.96 5.34
C GLY A 197 -5.59 15.96 4.76
N LEU A 198 -5.17 14.87 4.11
CA LEU A 198 -3.87 14.77 3.44
C LEU A 198 -3.82 15.54 2.13
N CYS A 199 -4.98 15.84 1.56
CA CYS A 199 -5.11 16.61 0.35
C CYS A 199 -6.36 17.50 0.41
N VAL A 200 -6.35 18.58 -0.36
CA VAL A 200 -7.48 19.49 -0.56
C VAL A 200 -7.71 19.68 -2.05
N TYR A 201 -8.96 19.85 -2.49
CA TYR A 201 -9.24 20.22 -3.89
C TYR A 201 -8.78 21.65 -4.15
N GLY A 202 -7.98 21.84 -5.20
CA GLY A 202 -7.77 23.14 -5.85
C GLY A 202 -6.75 24.08 -5.20
N LEU A 203 -5.47 23.72 -5.24
CA LEU A 203 -4.36 24.69 -5.27
C LEU A 203 -3.42 24.35 -6.44
#